data_AF-A0A372GDE3-F1
#
_entry.id   AF-A0A372GDE3-F1
#
_cell.length_a   1.000
_cell.length_b   1.000
_cell.length_c   1.000
_cell.angle_alpha   90.00
_cell.angle_beta   90.00
_cell.angle_gamma   90.00
#
_symmetry.space_group_name_H-M   'P 1'
#
loop_
_entity.id
_entity.type
_entity.pdbx_description
1 polymer ?
#
loop_
_entity_poly.entity_id
_entity_poly.type
_entity_poly.pdbx_seq_one_letter_code
_entity_poly.pdbx_strand_id
1 'polypeptide(L)'
;MPRVSRVYAYLGPAELLDQVRPGVEGEPVTSAADVERLCRDEPFTYVVALDGTLRIAPRRSEHVACAGGRSVLAAGEITFHGTAVTEVSNQSTGYCPGEESWPAVADAIDRAGLERPDGFTHTFVFRHCSGCGELNVVKDDYHVCVFCEKDLDPV
;
A
#
# COMPACT_ATOMS: atom_id res chain seq x y z
N MET A 1 7.30 -22.17 -8.30
CA MET A 1 5.82 -22.12 -8.39
C MET A 1 5.42 -20.66 -8.46
N PRO A 2 4.52 -20.22 -9.36
CA PRO A 2 4.07 -18.84 -9.37
C PRO A 2 3.39 -18.56 -8.02
N ARG A 3 3.89 -17.57 -7.28
CA ARG A 3 3.23 -17.10 -6.06
C ARG A 3 1.91 -16.45 -6.49
N VAL A 4 0.79 -17.01 -6.04
CA VAL A 4 -0.51 -16.34 -6.21
C VAL A 4 -0.56 -15.22 -5.18
N SER A 5 -0.38 -13.99 -5.63
CA SER A 5 -0.48 -12.81 -4.77
C SER A 5 -1.95 -12.60 -4.37
N ARG A 6 -2.18 -12.32 -3.08
CA ARG A 6 -3.51 -11.97 -2.57
C ARG A 6 -3.97 -10.66 -3.23
N VAL A 7 -5.25 -10.60 -3.59
CA VAL A 7 -5.89 -9.38 -4.10
C VAL A 7 -6.61 -8.68 -2.97
N TYR A 8 -6.39 -7.37 -2.83
CA TYR A 8 -7.01 -6.51 -1.84
C TYR A 8 -8.05 -5.61 -2.50
N ALA A 9 -9.31 -5.78 -2.10
CA ALA A 9 -10.39 -4.87 -2.48
C ALA A 9 -10.34 -3.60 -1.62
N TYR A 10 -10.91 -2.51 -2.14
CA TYR A 10 -11.08 -1.30 -1.34
C TYR A 10 -12.15 -1.53 -0.28
N LEU A 11 -11.81 -1.24 0.98
CA LEU A 11 -12.64 -1.37 2.18
C LEU A 11 -12.89 -0.03 2.87
N GLY A 12 -12.30 1.05 2.35
CA GLY A 12 -12.45 2.39 2.91
C GLY A 12 -13.80 3.06 2.60
N PRO A 13 -13.97 4.33 3.03
CA PRO A 13 -15.20 5.09 2.81
C PRO A 13 -15.64 5.17 1.34
N ALA A 14 -16.91 4.90 1.07
CA ALA A 14 -17.45 4.90 -0.29
C ALA A 14 -17.32 6.28 -0.97
N GLU A 15 -17.36 7.37 -0.20
CA GLU A 15 -17.26 8.72 -0.70
C GLU A 15 -15.90 9.01 -1.36
N LEU A 16 -14.83 8.34 -0.90
CA LEU A 16 -13.50 8.45 -1.50
C LEU A 16 -13.40 7.64 -2.79
N LEU A 17 -14.07 6.49 -2.85
CA LEU A 17 -14.19 5.71 -4.09
C LEU A 17 -14.99 6.47 -5.16
N ASP A 18 -16.10 7.10 -4.77
CA ASP A 18 -16.96 7.90 -5.67
C ASP A 18 -16.24 9.13 -6.24
N GLN A 19 -15.21 9.63 -5.55
CA GLN A 19 -14.38 10.75 -6.01
C GLN A 19 -13.33 10.35 -7.04
N VAL A 20 -13.10 9.05 -7.26
CA VAL A 20 -12.12 8.58 -8.24
C VAL A 20 -12.56 8.98 -9.65
N ARG A 21 -11.69 9.72 -10.33
CA ARG A 21 -11.91 10.14 -11.72
C ARG A 21 -11.05 9.31 -12.66
N PRO A 22 -11.58 8.91 -13.83
CA PRO A 22 -10.79 8.25 -14.86
C PRO A 22 -9.56 9.09 -15.26
N GLY A 23 -8.41 8.44 -15.44
CA GLY A 23 -7.17 9.09 -15.88
C GLY A 23 -6.43 9.88 -14.79
N VAL A 24 -6.86 9.77 -13.54
CA VAL A 24 -6.19 10.39 -12.37
C VAL A 24 -5.50 9.32 -11.50
N GLU A 25 -5.23 8.15 -12.09
CA GLU A 25 -4.46 7.10 -11.43
C GLU A 25 -3.02 7.54 -11.19
N GLY A 26 -2.35 6.86 -10.25
CA GLY A 26 -0.94 7.11 -10.01
C GLY A 26 -0.08 6.89 -11.25
N GLU A 27 1.00 7.64 -11.35
CA GLU A 27 1.98 7.54 -12.41
C GLU A 27 2.67 6.17 -12.33
N PRO A 28 2.77 5.42 -13.44
CA PRO A 28 3.45 4.14 -13.43
C PRO A 28 4.96 4.33 -13.31
N VAL A 29 5.58 3.54 -12.44
CA VAL A 29 7.03 3.44 -12.32
C VAL A 29 7.46 2.20 -13.11
N THR A 30 8.01 2.43 -14.30
CA THR A 30 8.39 1.36 -15.25
C THR A 30 9.90 1.20 -15.36
N SER A 31 10.67 2.16 -14.86
CA SER A 31 12.12 2.19 -14.94
C SER A 31 12.74 3.07 -13.86
N ALA A 32 14.04 2.88 -13.61
CA ALA A 32 14.85 3.76 -12.78
C ALA A 32 14.75 5.25 -13.17
N ALA A 33 14.69 5.54 -14.47
CA ALA A 33 14.56 6.90 -14.98
C ALA A 33 13.25 7.58 -14.56
N ASP A 34 12.18 6.82 -14.28
CA ASP A 34 10.93 7.39 -13.79
C ASP A 34 11.11 7.97 -12.39
N VAL A 35 11.91 7.32 -11.55
CA VAL A 35 12.20 7.72 -10.17
C VAL A 35 13.26 8.80 -10.08
N GLU A 36 14.31 8.76 -10.90
CA GLU A 36 15.37 9.78 -10.90
C GLU A 36 14.85 11.20 -11.17
N ARG A 37 13.72 11.31 -11.90
CA ARG A 37 13.05 12.60 -12.15
C ARG A 37 12.29 13.13 -10.92
N LEU A 38 12.03 12.29 -9.93
CA LEU A 38 11.34 12.66 -8.69
C LEU A 38 12.34 13.39 -7.80
N CYS A 39 12.42 14.73 -7.92
CA CYS A 39 13.35 15.56 -7.16
C CYS A 39 12.95 15.75 -5.68
N ARG A 40 12.48 14.71 -4.98
CA ARG A 40 12.00 14.81 -3.60
C ARG A 40 12.29 13.56 -2.77
N ASP A 41 12.90 13.76 -1.61
CA ASP A 41 13.05 12.76 -0.55
C ASP A 41 11.79 12.75 0.36
N GLU A 42 10.58 12.77 -0.21
CA GLU A 42 9.33 12.65 0.55
C GLU A 42 8.58 11.35 0.18
N PRO A 43 7.83 10.72 1.10
CA PRO A 43 7.13 9.49 0.77
C PRO A 43 5.98 9.71 -0.23
N PHE A 44 5.83 8.79 -1.17
CA PHE A 44 4.74 8.71 -2.14
C PHE A 44 3.67 7.73 -1.68
N THR A 45 2.41 8.02 -2.00
CA THR A 45 1.35 7.00 -1.96
C THR A 45 1.61 6.03 -3.10
N TYR A 46 1.70 4.72 -2.84
CA TYR A 46 1.83 3.72 -3.91
C TYR A 46 0.74 2.66 -3.88
N VAL A 47 0.53 2.06 -5.04
CA VAL A 47 -0.19 0.80 -5.20
C VAL A 47 0.56 -0.11 -6.17
N VAL A 48 0.44 -1.42 -5.98
CA VAL A 48 0.80 -2.41 -7.01
C VAL A 48 -0.50 -2.84 -7.67
N ALA A 49 -0.66 -2.47 -8.94
CA ALA A 49 -1.85 -2.81 -9.72
C ALA A 49 -1.90 -4.33 -10.01
N LEU A 50 -3.05 -4.82 -10.49
CA LEU A 50 -3.27 -6.24 -10.78
C LEU A 50 -2.34 -6.81 -11.87
N ASP A 51 -1.82 -5.95 -12.75
CA ASP A 51 -0.80 -6.31 -13.75
C ASP A 51 0.63 -6.32 -13.18
N GLY A 52 0.79 -6.01 -11.88
CA GLY A 52 2.07 -5.93 -11.20
C GLY A 52 2.79 -4.59 -11.37
N THR A 53 2.18 -3.60 -12.02
CA THR A 53 2.76 -2.25 -12.17
C THR A 53 2.78 -1.52 -10.83
N LEU A 54 3.95 -1.01 -10.44
CA LEU A 54 4.06 -0.03 -9.36
C LEU A 54 3.52 1.32 -9.85
N ARG A 55 2.51 1.86 -9.18
CA ARG A 55 1.99 3.21 -9.43
C ARG A 55 2.21 4.07 -8.20
N ILE A 56 2.63 5.32 -8.42
CA ILE A 56 2.89 6.29 -7.37
C ILE A 56 2.06 7.54 -7.56
N ALA A 57 1.71 8.20 -6.45
CA ALA A 57 1.07 9.50 -6.41
C ALA A 57 1.71 10.34 -5.30
N PRO A 58 1.62 11.69 -5.36
CA PRO A 58 2.14 12.55 -4.31
C PRO A 58 1.65 12.14 -2.91
N ARG A 59 2.45 12.43 -1.87
CA ARG A 59 2.09 12.13 -0.47
C ARG A 59 0.67 12.61 -0.15
N ARG A 60 -0.06 11.83 0.66
CA ARG A 60 -1.45 12.11 1.09
C ARG A 60 -2.48 12.03 -0.04
N SER A 61 -2.11 11.55 -1.22
CA SER A 61 -3.10 11.09 -2.20
C SER A 61 -3.79 9.84 -1.67
N GLU A 62 -5.07 9.70 -1.96
CA GLU A 62 -5.83 8.50 -1.62
C GLU A 62 -5.32 7.29 -2.42
N HIS A 63 -5.07 6.15 -1.76
CA HIS A 63 -4.67 4.92 -2.46
C HIS A 63 -5.71 4.49 -3.48
N VAL A 64 -7.00 4.72 -3.20
CA VAL A 64 -8.09 4.36 -4.11
C VAL A 64 -8.07 5.19 -5.39
N ALA A 65 -7.69 6.46 -5.31
CA ALA A 65 -7.45 7.29 -6.48
C ALA A 65 -6.21 6.82 -7.25
N CYS A 66 -5.10 6.54 -6.53
CA CYS A 66 -3.88 6.00 -7.13
C CYS A 66 -4.11 4.69 -7.91
N ALA A 67 -5.00 3.82 -7.41
CA ALA A 67 -5.40 2.58 -8.06
C ALA A 67 -6.41 2.74 -9.21
N GLY A 68 -7.02 3.92 -9.35
CA GLY A 68 -8.16 4.13 -10.26
C GLY A 68 -9.42 3.37 -9.82
N GLY A 69 -9.64 3.25 -8.51
CA GLY A 69 -10.81 2.58 -7.93
C GLY A 69 -10.78 1.06 -8.03
N ARG A 70 -9.67 0.47 -8.47
CA ARG A 70 -9.53 -0.98 -8.68
C ARG A 70 -8.89 -1.66 -7.48
N SER A 71 -9.15 -2.96 -7.34
CA SER A 71 -8.39 -3.82 -6.42
C SER A 71 -6.89 -3.80 -6.75
N VAL A 72 -6.08 -4.06 -5.74
CA VAL A 72 -4.62 -3.98 -5.80
C VAL A 72 -3.97 -5.25 -5.27
N LEU A 73 -2.69 -5.47 -5.59
CA LEU A 73 -1.87 -6.51 -4.99
C LEU A 73 -1.15 -6.03 -3.72
N ALA A 74 -0.92 -4.72 -3.61
CA ALA A 74 -0.37 -4.06 -2.44
C ALA A 74 -0.69 -2.55 -2.47
N ALA A 75 -0.62 -1.89 -1.33
CA ALA A 75 -0.76 -0.44 -1.18
C ALA A 75 -0.03 0.05 0.07
N GLY A 76 0.51 1.27 0.03
CA GLY A 76 1.19 1.86 1.18
C GLY A 76 1.88 3.18 0.90
N GLU A 77 2.93 3.48 1.66
CA GLU A 77 3.85 4.60 1.41
C GLU A 77 5.22 4.08 0.95
N ILE A 78 5.88 4.78 0.03
CA ILE A 78 7.22 4.44 -0.48
C ILE A 78 8.07 5.70 -0.66
N THR A 79 9.34 5.64 -0.27
CA THR A 79 10.30 6.74 -0.40
C THR A 79 11.46 6.28 -1.26
N PHE A 80 11.91 7.16 -2.14
CA PHE A 80 13.06 6.92 -3.01
C PHE A 80 14.20 7.87 -2.66
N HIS A 81 15.43 7.40 -2.85
CA HIS A 81 16.63 8.22 -2.89
C HIS A 81 17.48 7.79 -4.10
N GLY A 82 17.51 8.64 -5.13
CA GLY A 82 18.01 8.21 -6.44
C GLY A 82 17.18 7.04 -6.97
N THR A 83 17.83 5.91 -7.27
CA THR A 83 17.18 4.68 -7.77
C THR A 83 16.91 3.64 -6.67
N ALA A 84 17.10 4.00 -5.41
CA ALA A 84 16.91 3.10 -4.27
C ALA A 84 15.63 3.42 -3.50
N VAL A 85 14.88 2.38 -3.13
CA VAL A 85 13.78 2.47 -2.18
C VAL A 85 14.37 2.49 -0.76
N THR A 86 14.25 3.63 -0.09
CA THR A 86 14.82 3.82 1.27
C THR A 86 13.81 3.50 2.35
N GLU A 87 12.53 3.76 2.11
CA GLU A 87 11.44 3.40 3.00
C GLU A 87 10.27 2.82 2.22
N VAL A 88 9.62 1.80 2.76
CA VAL A 88 8.42 1.22 2.18
C VAL A 88 7.57 0.58 3.26
N SER A 89 6.28 0.89 3.25
CA SER A 89 5.30 0.34 4.18
C SER A 89 4.09 -0.26 3.48
N ASN A 90 3.29 -1.01 4.21
CA ASN A 90 1.96 -1.46 3.78
C ASN A 90 0.84 -0.54 4.33
N GLN A 91 1.17 0.71 4.69
CA GLN A 91 0.23 1.61 5.35
C GLN A 91 -0.88 2.11 4.41
N SER A 92 -1.98 1.36 4.34
CA SER A 92 -3.19 1.78 3.65
C SER A 92 -4.42 1.36 4.43
N THR A 93 -5.12 2.31 5.06
CA THR A 93 -6.39 2.04 5.77
C THR A 93 -7.54 1.72 4.83
N GLY A 94 -7.43 2.12 3.56
CA GLY A 94 -8.43 1.85 2.52
C GLY A 94 -8.34 0.43 1.94
N TYR A 95 -7.15 -0.18 1.88
CA TYR A 95 -6.97 -1.54 1.33
C TYR A 95 -6.53 -2.58 2.36
N CYS A 96 -5.96 -2.15 3.48
CA CYS A 96 -5.47 -2.98 4.57
C CYS A 96 -4.59 -4.17 4.15
N PRO A 97 -3.58 -3.99 3.28
CA PRO A 97 -2.72 -5.09 2.87
C PRO A 97 -1.89 -5.60 4.04
N GLY A 98 -1.74 -6.92 4.15
CA GLY A 98 -0.88 -7.55 5.16
C GLY A 98 0.57 -7.68 4.70
N GLU A 99 1.44 -8.19 5.57
CA GLU A 99 2.86 -8.44 5.27
C GLU A 99 3.03 -9.40 4.07
N GLU A 100 2.07 -10.31 3.86
CA GLU A 100 2.05 -11.23 2.73
C GLU A 100 1.94 -10.55 1.35
N SER A 101 1.65 -9.24 1.33
CA SER A 101 1.68 -8.43 0.10
C SER A 101 3.10 -8.05 -0.35
N TRP A 102 4.10 -8.18 0.52
CA TRP A 102 5.49 -7.81 0.24
C TRP A 102 6.04 -8.39 -1.08
N PRO A 103 5.85 -9.68 -1.42
CA PRO A 103 6.35 -10.22 -2.67
C PRO A 103 5.84 -9.47 -3.92
N ALA A 104 4.62 -8.95 -3.91
CA ALA A 104 4.10 -8.17 -5.03
C ALA A 104 4.80 -6.81 -5.16
N VAL A 105 5.15 -6.19 -4.03
CA VAL A 105 5.91 -4.94 -3.97
C VAL A 105 7.35 -5.17 -4.45
N ALA A 106 8.00 -6.21 -3.94
CA ALA A 106 9.34 -6.61 -4.35
C ALA A 106 9.42 -6.87 -5.85
N ASP A 107 8.50 -7.68 -6.39
CA ASP A 107 8.44 -7.98 -7.83
C ASP A 107 8.21 -6.72 -8.67
N ALA A 108 7.39 -5.77 -8.20
CA ALA A 108 7.11 -4.53 -8.92
C ALA A 108 8.33 -3.59 -8.93
N ILE A 109 9.05 -3.50 -7.82
CA ILE A 109 10.32 -2.77 -7.73
C ILE A 109 11.38 -3.41 -8.62
N ASP A 110 11.54 -4.74 -8.54
CA ASP A 110 12.53 -5.48 -9.33
C ASP A 110 12.25 -5.32 -10.83
N ARG A 111 10.98 -5.32 -11.25
CA ARG A 111 10.57 -5.04 -12.64
C ARG A 111 10.91 -3.62 -13.10
N ALA A 112 10.85 -2.63 -12.21
CA ALA A 112 11.24 -1.25 -12.50
C ALA A 112 12.77 -1.05 -12.48
N GLY A 113 13.55 -2.05 -12.06
CA GLY A 113 15.00 -1.98 -11.99
C GLY A 113 15.51 -1.06 -10.87
N LEU A 114 14.75 -0.92 -9.78
CA LEU A 114 15.15 -0.15 -8.60
C LEU A 114 15.77 -1.06 -7.55
N GLU A 115 16.60 -0.48 -6.68
CA GLU A 115 17.10 -1.19 -5.50
C GLU A 115 16.00 -1.23 -4.43
N ARG A 116 15.81 -2.37 -3.77
CA ARG A 116 14.84 -2.53 -2.68
C ARG A 116 15.45 -3.08 -1.40
N PRO A 117 14.81 -2.83 -0.25
CA PRO A 117 15.05 -3.61 0.96
C PRO A 117 14.60 -5.08 0.79
N ASP A 118 14.92 -5.91 1.77
CA ASP A 118 14.52 -7.33 1.81
C ASP A 118 13.05 -7.53 2.20
N GLY A 119 12.44 -6.52 2.84
CA GLY A 119 11.10 -6.52 3.41
C GLY A 119 10.52 -5.10 3.47
N PHE A 120 9.29 -4.98 3.96
CA PHE A 120 8.78 -3.68 4.39
C PHE A 120 9.71 -3.08 5.45
N THR A 121 10.09 -1.81 5.30
CA THR A 121 10.86 -1.11 6.35
C THR A 121 9.97 -0.78 7.55
N HIS A 122 8.67 -0.63 7.30
CA HIS A 122 7.65 -0.46 8.34
C HIS A 122 6.41 -1.29 7.99
N THR A 123 6.04 -2.22 8.88
CA THR A 123 4.86 -3.08 8.70
C THR A 123 3.75 -2.68 9.66
N PHE A 124 2.54 -2.55 9.15
CA PHE A 124 1.32 -2.23 9.87
C PHE A 124 0.40 -3.45 9.87
N VAL A 125 -0.17 -3.73 11.03
CA VAL A 125 -1.09 -4.85 11.23
C VAL A 125 -2.50 -4.31 11.39
N PHE A 126 -3.35 -4.58 10.39
CA PHE A 126 -4.74 -4.13 10.37
C PHE A 126 -5.68 -5.21 10.93
N ARG A 127 -6.68 -4.79 11.71
CA ARG A 127 -7.72 -5.68 12.27
C ARG A 127 -9.08 -4.99 12.26
N HIS A 128 -10.10 -5.65 11.74
CA HIS A 128 -11.47 -5.25 12.00
C HIS A 128 -11.94 -5.86 13.32
N CYS A 129 -12.52 -5.04 14.19
CA CYS A 129 -13.08 -5.53 15.44
C CYS A 129 -14.39 -6.28 15.17
N SER A 130 -14.50 -7.54 15.61
CA SER A 130 -15.75 -8.31 15.52
C SER A 130 -16.87 -7.81 16.45
N GLY A 131 -16.57 -6.90 17.37
CA GLY A 131 -17.54 -6.28 18.27
C GLY A 131 -18.23 -5.05 17.67
N CYS A 132 -17.44 -4.07 17.21
CA CYS A 132 -17.96 -2.79 16.68
C CYS A 132 -17.74 -2.57 15.19
N GLY A 133 -17.02 -3.46 14.49
CA GLY A 133 -16.71 -3.35 13.07
C GLY A 133 -15.54 -2.41 12.73
N GLU A 134 -15.09 -1.59 13.68
CA GLU A 134 -14.06 -0.58 13.45
C GLU A 134 -12.72 -1.17 13.01
N LEU A 135 -12.05 -0.47 12.09
CA LEU A 135 -10.70 -0.79 11.67
C LEU A 135 -9.69 -0.30 12.71
N ASN A 136 -8.80 -1.19 13.12
CA ASN A 136 -7.73 -0.92 14.06
C ASN A 136 -6.38 -1.15 13.40
N VAL A 137 -5.42 -0.30 13.76
CA VAL A 137 -4.00 -0.51 13.50
C VAL A 137 -3.38 -0.97 14.82
N VAL A 138 -2.91 -2.21 14.86
CA VAL A 138 -2.25 -2.78 16.04
C VAL A 138 -0.91 -2.07 16.25
N LYS A 139 -0.64 -1.66 17.49
CA LYS A 139 0.62 -1.02 17.90
C LYS A 139 1.24 -1.85 19.02
N ASP A 140 2.56 -2.04 18.98
CA ASP A 140 3.32 -2.73 20.02
C ASP A 140 2.73 -4.10 20.42
N ASP A 141 2.23 -4.85 19.43
CA ASP A 141 1.52 -6.14 19.59
C ASP A 141 0.31 -6.09 20.55
N TYR A 142 -0.27 -4.91 20.75
CA TYR A 142 -1.44 -4.71 21.59
C TYR A 142 -2.74 -4.91 20.79
N HIS A 143 -3.29 -6.13 20.88
CA HIS A 143 -4.45 -6.58 20.12
C HIS A 143 -5.80 -6.27 20.82
N VAL A 144 -6.03 -4.99 21.14
CA VAL A 144 -7.29 -4.53 21.75
C VAL A 144 -7.89 -3.41 20.92
N CYS A 145 -9.20 -3.46 20.69
CA CYS A 145 -9.91 -2.43 19.95
C CYS A 145 -9.93 -1.11 20.74
N VAL A 146 -9.45 -0.03 20.12
CA VAL A 146 -9.38 1.29 20.77
C VAL A 146 -10.75 1.94 21.00
N PHE A 147 -11.80 1.41 20.37
CA PHE A 147 -13.15 1.98 20.40
C PHE A 147 -14.09 1.29 21.38
N CYS A 148 -13.97 -0.03 21.55
CA CYS A 148 -14.87 -0.81 22.40
C CYS A 148 -14.16 -1.73 23.40
N GLU A 149 -12.82 -1.65 23.49
CA GLU A 149 -11.98 -2.39 24.44
C GLU A 149 -12.02 -3.93 24.30
N LYS A 150 -12.69 -4.44 23.25
CA LYS A 150 -12.71 -5.88 22.94
C LYS A 150 -11.38 -6.32 22.34
N ASP A 151 -10.92 -7.52 22.69
CA ASP A 151 -9.81 -8.18 22.02
C ASP A 151 -10.05 -8.30 20.51
N LEU A 152 -8.99 -8.07 19.73
CA LEU A 152 -8.98 -8.16 18.28
C LEU A 152 -8.63 -9.59 17.86
N ASP A 153 -9.46 -10.17 17.00
CA ASP A 153 -9.28 -11.55 16.53
C ASP A 153 -7.95 -11.70 15.74
N PRO A 154 -7.27 -12.87 15.86
CA PRO A 154 -6.13 -13.20 15.01
C PRO A 154 -6.56 -13.39 13.53
N VAL A 155 -5.60 -13.32 12.60
CA VAL A 155 -5.83 -13.53 11.15
C VAL A 155 -5.88 -15.01 10.81
#